data_AF-A0A6N9R3L0-F1
#
_entry.id   AF-A0A6N9R3L0-F1
#
_cell.length_a   1.000
_cell.length_b   1.000
_cell.length_c   1.000
_cell.angle_alpha   90.00
_cell.angle_beta   90.00
_cell.angle_gamma   90.00
#
_symmetry.space_group_name_H-M   'P 1'
#
loop_
_entity.id
_entity.type
_entity.pdbx_description
1 polymer ?
#
loop_
_entity_poly.entity_id
_entity_poly.type
_entity_poly.pdbx_seq_one_letter_code
_entity_poly.pdbx_strand_id
1 'polypeptide(L)'
;MSSPEQIPTEILELARNARRVTVLTGAGMSAESGVPTFRDAQTGLWERFDPTELATPEAWEDDPAQCWAWYAWRASLVRGAQPHPGHLAIAQWQAYPDMDLRISTQNVDDLHERAGATVLAHVHGDLFAGSSQLRV
;
A
#
# COMPACT_ATOMS: atom_id res chain seq x y z
N MET A 1 26.75 6.38 -10.93
CA MET A 1 25.68 5.36 -11.05
C MET A 1 26.15 4.17 -10.26
N SER A 2 25.54 3.90 -9.10
CA SER A 2 25.81 2.69 -8.33
C SER A 2 25.54 1.48 -9.22
N SER A 3 26.44 0.49 -9.23
CA SER A 3 26.11 -0.84 -9.77
C SER A 3 24.77 -1.27 -9.17
N PRO A 4 23.85 -1.92 -9.91
CA PRO A 4 22.74 -2.60 -9.27
C PRO A 4 23.34 -3.51 -8.19
N GLU A 5 22.89 -3.34 -6.97
CA GLU A 5 23.25 -4.21 -5.86
C GLU A 5 22.88 -5.63 -6.31
N GLN A 6 23.88 -6.49 -6.47
CA GLN A 6 23.62 -7.86 -6.88
C GLN A 6 22.86 -8.55 -5.74
N ILE A 7 21.65 -9.01 -6.02
CA ILE A 7 20.88 -9.81 -5.07
C ILE A 7 21.68 -11.08 -4.76
N PRO A 8 22.02 -11.37 -3.48
CA PRO A 8 22.74 -12.58 -3.12
C PRO A 8 22.09 -13.85 -3.67
N THR A 9 22.90 -14.78 -4.18
CA THR A 9 22.42 -16.02 -4.81
C THR A 9 21.54 -16.83 -3.87
N GLU A 10 21.86 -16.84 -2.58
CA GLU A 10 21.13 -17.54 -1.54
C GLU A 10 19.68 -17.03 -1.39
N ILE A 11 19.47 -15.71 -1.58
CA ILE A 11 18.14 -15.11 -1.57
C ILE A 11 17.36 -15.54 -2.82
N LEU A 12 18.02 -15.57 -3.98
CA LEU A 12 17.40 -16.02 -5.22
C LEU A 12 17.00 -17.50 -5.15
N GLU A 13 17.84 -18.35 -4.57
CA GLU A 13 17.55 -19.77 -4.36
C GLU A 13 16.40 -19.97 -3.36
N LEU A 14 16.39 -19.21 -2.26
CA LEU A 14 15.29 -19.25 -1.31
C LEU A 14 13.96 -18.87 -1.98
N ALA A 15 13.94 -17.78 -2.75
CA ALA A 15 12.74 -17.31 -3.44
C ALA A 15 12.24 -18.32 -4.50
N ARG A 16 13.14 -18.93 -5.29
CA ARG A 16 12.79 -19.93 -6.31
C ARG A 16 12.22 -21.22 -5.71
N ASN A 17 12.73 -21.63 -4.55
CA ASN A 17 12.32 -22.86 -3.88
C ASN A 17 11.12 -22.66 -2.94
N ALA A 18 10.77 -21.42 -2.61
CA ALA A 18 9.59 -21.12 -1.81
C ALA A 18 8.31 -21.63 -2.49
N ARG A 19 7.40 -22.14 -1.67
CA ARG A 19 6.03 -22.51 -2.06
C ARG A 19 4.97 -21.79 -1.24
N ARG A 20 5.37 -21.22 -0.11
CA ARG A 20 4.55 -20.42 0.78
C ARG A 20 5.30 -19.13 1.10
N VAL A 21 4.73 -18.01 0.68
CA VAL A 21 5.35 -16.69 0.81
C VAL A 21 4.32 -15.75 1.42
N THR A 22 4.74 -14.94 2.39
CA THR A 22 3.93 -13.82 2.89
C THR A 22 4.64 -12.54 2.54
N VAL A 23 3.92 -11.63 1.88
CA VAL A 23 4.41 -10.31 1.52
C VAL A 23 3.67 -9.30 2.38
N LEU A 24 4.41 -8.56 3.21
CA LEU A 24 3.90 -7.42 3.97
C LEU A 24 4.36 -6.13 3.30
N THR A 25 3.43 -5.30 2.82
CA THR A 25 3.78 -4.00 2.23
C THR A 25 3.30 -2.83 3.08
N GLY A 26 3.94 -1.67 2.89
CA GLY A 26 3.51 -0.38 3.42
C GLY A 26 3.71 0.72 2.39
N ALA A 27 3.60 1.98 2.80
CA ALA A 27 3.46 3.12 1.88
C ALA A 27 4.60 3.25 0.86
N GLY A 28 5.81 2.80 1.21
CA GLY A 28 6.95 2.75 0.28
C GLY A 28 6.68 1.93 -0.98
N MET A 29 5.81 0.91 -0.89
CA MET A 29 5.36 0.13 -2.05
C MET A 29 4.65 1.01 -3.08
N SER A 30 3.89 2.03 -2.67
CA SER A 30 3.12 2.89 -3.58
C SER A 30 3.87 4.15 -4.01
N ALA A 31 5.06 4.41 -3.47
CA ALA A 31 5.83 5.63 -3.72
C ALA A 31 6.20 5.81 -5.20
N GLU A 32 6.68 4.74 -5.85
CA GLU A 32 7.03 4.74 -7.28
C GLU A 32 5.80 4.88 -8.21
N SER A 33 4.61 4.67 -7.67
CA SER A 33 3.33 4.94 -8.35
C SER A 33 2.86 6.40 -8.19
N GLY A 34 3.65 7.24 -7.53
CA GLY A 34 3.32 8.65 -7.27
C GLY A 34 2.38 8.87 -6.09
N VAL A 35 2.13 7.85 -5.26
CA VAL A 35 1.34 7.99 -4.03
C VAL A 35 2.26 8.51 -2.93
N PRO A 36 1.97 9.67 -2.31
CA PRO A 36 2.79 10.20 -1.23
C PRO A 36 2.90 9.23 -0.06
N THR A 37 4.11 9.05 0.47
CA THR A 37 4.30 8.28 1.71
C THR A 37 4.03 9.17 2.93
N PHE A 38 3.97 8.56 4.10
CA PHE A 38 3.67 9.28 5.34
C PHE A 38 4.91 9.89 6.01
N ARG A 39 6.05 9.19 5.99
CA ARG A 39 7.22 9.47 6.84
C ARG A 39 8.44 9.96 6.08
N ASP A 40 8.34 10.18 4.77
CA ASP A 40 9.44 10.73 4.00
C ASP A 40 9.76 12.15 4.50
N ALA A 41 11.03 12.42 4.80
CA ALA A 41 11.46 13.63 5.49
C ALA A 41 11.42 14.90 4.61
N GLN A 42 11.13 14.78 3.31
CA GLN A 42 11.04 15.91 2.38
C GLN A 42 9.71 15.95 1.62
N THR A 43 9.00 14.82 1.56
CA THR A 43 7.76 14.67 0.75
C THR A 43 6.62 13.98 1.50
N GLY A 44 6.84 13.63 2.76
CA GLY A 44 5.88 12.90 3.58
C GLY A 44 4.67 13.73 3.94
N LEU A 45 3.49 13.11 3.94
CA LEU A 45 2.25 13.79 4.32
C LEU A 45 2.32 14.39 5.73
N TRP A 46 3.04 13.76 6.66
CA TRP A 46 3.17 14.24 8.04
C TRP A 46 4.09 15.46 8.21
N GLU A 47 4.85 15.84 7.18
CA GLU A 47 5.57 17.11 7.19
C GLU A 47 4.64 18.29 6.86
N ARG A 48 3.52 18.02 6.17
CA ARG A 48 2.57 19.04 5.68
C ARG A 48 1.26 19.10 6.44
N PHE A 49 0.89 18.01 7.10
CA PHE A 49 -0.38 17.84 7.79
C PHE A 49 -0.15 17.13 9.12
N ASP A 50 -0.83 17.55 10.20
CA ASP A 50 -0.75 16.84 11.47
C ASP A 50 -1.67 15.60 11.44
N PRO A 51 -1.14 14.37 11.65
CA PRO A 51 -1.96 13.17 11.76
C PRO A 51 -3.07 13.26 12.80
N THR A 52 -2.78 13.92 13.91
CA THR A 52 -3.70 14.00 15.05
C THR A 52 -4.92 14.86 14.77
N GLU A 53 -4.82 15.76 13.78
CA GLU A 53 -5.89 16.64 13.32
C GLU A 53 -6.72 16.05 12.16
N LEU A 54 -6.37 14.88 11.61
CA LEU A 54 -6.98 14.39 10.36
C LEU A 54 -7.33 12.89 10.34
N ALA A 55 -6.63 12.07 11.13
CA ALA A 55 -6.72 10.61 11.07
C ALA A 55 -6.97 9.99 12.45
N THR A 56 -7.75 10.67 13.29
CA THR A 56 -8.17 10.22 14.62
C THR A 56 -9.70 10.32 14.76
N PRO A 57 -10.33 9.49 15.61
CA PRO A 57 -11.75 9.65 15.94
C PRO A 57 -12.07 11.04 16.49
N GLU A 58 -11.18 11.59 17.32
CA GLU A 58 -11.35 12.90 17.93
C GLU A 58 -11.34 14.03 16.88
N ALA A 59 -10.43 13.97 15.89
CA ALA A 59 -10.43 14.91 14.77
C ALA A 59 -11.70 14.80 13.92
N TRP A 60 -12.21 13.58 13.72
CA TRP A 60 -13.46 13.37 13.02
C TRP A 60 -14.65 13.98 13.76
N GLU A 61 -14.67 13.90 15.09
CA GLU A 61 -15.71 14.52 15.92
C GLU A 61 -15.63 16.06 15.92
N ASP A 62 -14.41 16.61 15.88
CA ASP A 62 -14.17 18.06 15.89
C ASP A 62 -14.45 18.74 14.54
N ASP A 63 -13.86 18.26 13.44
CA ASP A 63 -14.13 18.75 12.08
C ASP A 63 -14.21 17.60 11.04
N PRO A 64 -15.40 16.98 10.90
CA PRO A 64 -15.62 15.93 9.91
C PRO A 64 -15.44 16.42 8.46
N ALA A 65 -15.67 17.72 8.19
CA ALA A 65 -15.56 18.26 6.84
C ALA A 65 -14.09 18.35 6.41
N GLN A 66 -13.21 18.76 7.30
CA GLN A 66 -11.76 18.77 7.06
C GLN A 66 -11.22 17.35 6.89
N CYS A 67 -11.57 16.43 7.78
CA CYS A 67 -11.19 15.02 7.68
C CYS A 67 -11.65 14.43 6.33
N TRP A 68 -12.91 14.64 5.97
CA TRP A 68 -13.47 14.13 4.73
C TRP A 68 -12.79 14.75 3.50
N ALA A 69 -12.54 16.06 3.50
CA ALA A 69 -11.84 16.73 2.41
C ALA A 69 -10.42 16.17 2.22
N TRP A 70 -9.71 15.86 3.30
CA TRP A 70 -8.39 15.24 3.24
C TRP A 70 -8.44 13.83 2.66
N TYR A 71 -9.36 12.97 3.13
CA TYR A 71 -9.54 11.62 2.58
C TYR A 71 -10.00 11.64 1.12
N ALA A 72 -10.89 12.56 0.74
CA ALA A 72 -11.33 12.74 -0.64
C ALA A 72 -10.18 13.17 -1.57
N TRP A 73 -9.34 14.11 -1.12
CA TRP A 73 -8.14 14.50 -1.84
C TRP A 73 -7.18 13.31 -2.00
N ARG A 74 -6.91 12.56 -0.93
CA ARG A 74 -6.07 11.34 -1.00
C ARG A 74 -6.63 10.30 -1.97
N ALA A 75 -7.94 10.04 -1.92
CA ALA A 75 -8.59 9.13 -2.84
C ALA A 75 -8.42 9.58 -4.30
N SER A 76 -8.45 10.89 -4.57
CA SER A 76 -8.23 11.43 -5.92
C SER A 76 -6.80 11.15 -6.44
N LEU A 77 -5.78 11.29 -5.58
CA LEU A 77 -4.39 10.96 -5.92
C LEU A 77 -4.24 9.47 -6.27
N VAL A 78 -4.78 8.59 -5.42
CA VAL A 78 -4.70 7.13 -5.63
C VAL A 78 -5.43 6.69 -6.89
N ARG A 79 -6.59 7.29 -7.21
CA ARG A 79 -7.32 7.02 -8.46
C ARG A 79 -6.51 7.38 -9.71
N GLY A 80 -5.68 8.43 -9.63
CA GLY A 80 -4.79 8.84 -10.71
C GLY A 80 -3.52 7.99 -10.85
N ALA A 81 -3.11 7.30 -9.79
CA ALA A 81 -1.94 6.44 -9.79
C ALA A 81 -2.16 5.15 -10.59
N GLN A 82 -1.07 4.50 -11.01
CA GLN A 82 -1.09 3.18 -11.66
C GLN A 82 -0.12 2.24 -10.95
N PRO A 83 -0.37 0.92 -10.94
CA PRO A 83 0.58 -0.02 -10.37
C PRO A 83 1.92 0.03 -11.11
N HIS A 84 3.00 0.10 -10.35
CA HIS A 84 4.37 0.06 -10.90
C HIS A 84 4.91 -1.38 -11.01
N PRO A 85 6.09 -1.61 -11.63
CA PRO A 85 6.62 -2.95 -11.88
C PRO A 85 6.71 -3.88 -10.66
N GLY A 86 6.94 -3.35 -9.46
CA GLY A 86 6.96 -4.16 -8.23
C GLY A 86 5.59 -4.73 -7.87
N HIS A 87 4.50 -3.98 -8.07
CA HIS A 87 3.14 -4.50 -7.84
C HIS A 87 2.84 -5.63 -8.82
N LEU A 88 3.18 -5.40 -10.10
CA LEU A 88 3.03 -6.39 -11.17
C LEU A 88 3.86 -7.64 -10.89
N ALA A 89 5.08 -7.50 -10.38
CA ALA A 89 5.93 -8.63 -10.03
C ALA A 89 5.33 -9.48 -8.91
N ILE A 90 4.78 -8.86 -7.86
CA ILE A 90 4.11 -9.58 -6.77
C ILE A 90 2.85 -10.30 -7.28
N ALA A 91 2.04 -9.65 -8.12
CA ALA A 91 0.86 -10.25 -8.73
C ALA A 91 1.22 -11.46 -9.60
N GLN A 92 2.26 -11.34 -10.43
CA GLN A 92 2.78 -12.44 -11.25
C GLN A 92 3.32 -13.60 -10.40
N TRP A 93 4.01 -13.30 -9.29
CA TRP A 93 4.49 -14.33 -8.38
C TRP A 93 3.34 -15.06 -7.69
N GLN A 94 2.29 -14.34 -7.28
CA GLN A 94 1.09 -14.95 -6.71
C GLN A 94 0.37 -15.86 -7.69
N ALA A 95 0.34 -15.50 -8.98
CA ALA A 95 -0.27 -16.31 -10.03
C ALA A 95 0.59 -17.51 -10.47
N TYR A 96 1.80 -17.68 -9.94
CA TYR A 96 2.69 -18.75 -10.35
C TYR A 96 2.16 -20.13 -9.90
N PRO A 97 2.25 -21.19 -10.73
CA PRO A 97 1.79 -22.52 -10.35
C PRO A 97 2.39 -23.01 -9.03
N ASP A 98 1.57 -23.67 -8.21
CA ASP A 98 1.94 -24.23 -6.90
C ASP A 98 2.46 -23.21 -5.86
N MET A 99 2.21 -21.91 -6.07
CA MET A 99 2.56 -20.85 -5.13
C MET A 99 1.37 -20.46 -4.23
N ASP A 100 1.56 -20.55 -2.91
CA ASP A 100 0.68 -19.95 -1.89
C ASP A 100 1.33 -18.64 -1.41
N LEU A 101 1.16 -17.58 -2.21
CA LEU A 101 1.61 -16.23 -1.85
C LEU A 101 0.45 -15.41 -1.28
N ARG A 102 0.63 -14.93 -0.05
CA ARG A 102 -0.34 -14.11 0.66
C ARG A 102 0.17 -12.69 0.81
N ILE A 103 -0.65 -11.72 0.42
CA ILE A 103 -0.31 -10.31 0.52
C ILE A 103 -1.11 -9.73 1.69
N SER A 104 -0.43 -9.15 2.65
CA SER A 104 -1.03 -8.27 3.65
C SER A 104 -0.44 -6.88 3.49
N THR A 105 -1.27 -5.86 3.51
CA THR A 105 -0.81 -4.50 3.26
C THR A 105 -1.29 -3.54 4.33
N GLN A 106 -0.39 -2.65 4.74
CA GLN A 106 -0.70 -1.48 5.55
C GLN A 106 -1.26 -0.34 4.69
N ASN A 107 -1.21 -0.47 3.37
CA ASN A 107 -1.73 0.53 2.45
C ASN A 107 -3.25 0.47 2.45
N VAL A 108 -3.84 1.64 2.28
CA VAL A 108 -5.28 1.84 2.12
C VAL A 108 -5.64 2.10 0.65
N ASP A 109 -4.66 2.04 -0.25
CA ASP A 109 -4.85 2.05 -1.70
C ASP A 109 -5.07 0.64 -2.27
N ASP A 110 -5.54 0.57 -3.52
CA ASP A 110 -5.93 -0.65 -4.24
C ASP A 110 -4.93 -1.03 -5.35
N LEU A 111 -3.66 -0.62 -5.24
CA LEU A 111 -2.67 -0.80 -6.31
C LEU A 111 -2.24 -2.27 -6.50
N HIS A 112 -2.32 -3.10 -5.45
CA HIS A 112 -2.08 -4.55 -5.56
C HIS A 112 -3.19 -5.22 -6.37
N GLU A 113 -4.44 -4.89 -6.09
CA GLU A 113 -5.63 -5.38 -6.78
C GLU A 113 -5.61 -4.97 -8.25
N ARG A 114 -5.32 -3.69 -8.52
CA ARG A 114 -5.19 -3.18 -9.87
C ARG A 114 -4.03 -3.80 -10.65
N ALA A 115 -3.00 -4.30 -9.97
CA ALA A 115 -1.93 -5.11 -10.58
C ALA A 115 -2.35 -6.55 -10.89
N GLY A 116 -3.55 -6.98 -10.46
CA GLY A 116 -4.07 -8.33 -10.65
C GLY A 116 -3.80 -9.27 -9.48
N ALA A 117 -3.32 -8.77 -8.34
CA ALA A 117 -3.13 -9.57 -7.14
C ALA A 117 -4.43 -9.66 -6.31
N THR A 118 -4.54 -10.70 -5.49
CA THR A 118 -5.52 -10.80 -4.41
C THR A 118 -4.86 -10.49 -3.08
N VAL A 119 -5.37 -9.48 -2.38
CA VAL A 119 -4.90 -9.11 -1.04
C VAL A 119 -5.66 -9.90 0.01
N LEU A 120 -4.92 -10.55 0.92
CA LEU A 120 -5.49 -11.28 2.04
C LEU A 120 -6.05 -10.34 3.11
N ALA A 121 -5.34 -9.25 3.40
CA ALA A 121 -5.75 -8.28 4.41
C ALA A 121 -5.20 -6.89 4.15
N HIS A 122 -6.10 -5.89 4.18
CA HIS A 122 -5.76 -4.49 4.41
C HIS A 122 -5.79 -4.20 5.90
N VAL A 123 -4.63 -4.17 6.55
CA VAL A 123 -4.57 -4.07 8.02
C VAL A 123 -4.95 -2.69 8.56
N HIS A 124 -5.05 -1.69 7.69
CA HIS A 124 -5.49 -0.32 8.03
C HIS A 124 -6.76 0.11 7.28
N GLY A 125 -7.50 -0.83 6.71
CA GLY A 125 -8.72 -0.56 5.93
C GLY A 125 -8.45 -0.18 4.47
N ASP A 126 -9.50 0.23 3.77
CA ASP A 126 -9.52 0.50 2.33
C ASP A 126 -10.20 1.86 2.08
N LEU A 127 -9.54 2.74 1.32
CA LEU A 127 -10.06 4.06 0.94
C LEU A 127 -11.34 3.99 0.09
N PHE A 128 -11.59 2.87 -0.58
CA PHE A 128 -12.69 2.70 -1.52
C PHE A 128 -13.77 1.74 -1.00
N ALA A 129 -13.59 1.17 0.18
CA ALA A 129 -14.63 0.40 0.85
C ALA A 129 -15.82 1.31 1.19
N GLY A 130 -17.03 0.90 0.77
CA GLY A 130 -18.25 1.55 1.21
C GLY A 130 -18.46 1.38 2.71
N SER A 131 -19.08 2.37 3.36
CA SER A 131 -19.33 2.44 4.82
C SER A 131 -20.13 1.26 5.41
N SER A 132 -20.66 0.35 4.58
CA SER A 132 -21.31 -0.88 5.02
C SER A 132 -20.34 -1.98 5.51
N GLN A 133 -19.03 -1.80 5.34
CA GLN A 133 -18.01 -2.74 5.82
C GLN A 133 -17.31 -2.33 7.12
N LEU A 134 -17.56 -1.12 7.62
CA LEU A 134 -17.07 -0.66 8.92
C LEU A 134 -18.02 -1.14 10.03
N ARG A 135 -17.82 -2.37 10.50
CA ARG A 135 -18.33 -2.77 11.81
C ARG A 135 -17.28 -2.38 12.84
N VAL A 136 -17.49 -1.24 13.50
CA VAL A 136 -16.90 -0.96 14.82
C VAL A 136 -17.84 -1.53 15.87
#